data_AF-A0A6V7XIB5-F1
#
_entry.id   AF-A0A6V7XIB5-F1
#
_cell.length_a   1.000
_cell.length_b   1.000
_cell.length_c   1.000
_cell.angle_alpha   90.00
_cell.angle_beta   90.00
_cell.angle_gamma   90.00
#
_symmetry.space_group_name_H-M   'P 1'
#
loop_
_entity.id
_entity.type
_entity.pdbx_description
1 polymer ?
#
loop_
_entity_poly.entity_id
_entity_poly.type
_entity_poly.pdbx_seq_one_letter_code
_entity_poly.pdbx_strand_id
1 'polypeptide(L)'
;MILFKSSNLIKNNLLKTVLVSNASITTQQQTQQTRPNVVLIDAVRTPFVVSNTVFRELLAVDLQRHALRALVDRTNVPFEDIGHIICGQVVQECRTSNIAREAAITAGFPDSIPCNTVTLACISSAISTQNIASMITNGY
;
A
#
# COMPACT_ATOMS: atom_id res chain seq x y z
N MET A 1 2.32 1.48 0.30
CA MET A 1 1.22 1.58 -0.68
C MET A 1 -0.03 1.07 0.00
N ILE A 2 -1.13 1.83 0.01
CA ILE A 2 -2.42 1.39 0.59
C ILE A 2 -3.42 1.22 -0.55
N LEU A 3 -4.03 0.04 -0.62
CA LEU A 3 -5.07 -0.30 -1.58
C LEU A 3 -6.40 -0.38 -0.85
N PHE A 4 -7.44 0.20 -1.42
CA PHE A 4 -8.78 0.20 -0.86
C PHE A 4 -9.79 -0.45 -1.80
N LYS A 5 -10.86 -1.00 -1.21
CA LYS A 5 -12.06 -1.41 -1.94
C LYS A 5 -12.82 -0.17 -2.41
N SER A 6 -13.12 -0.10 -3.71
CA SER A 6 -13.80 1.05 -4.34
C SER A 6 -15.11 1.47 -3.66
N SER A 7 -15.81 0.55 -3.00
CA SER A 7 -17.08 0.84 -2.29
C SER A 7 -16.96 1.82 -1.12
N ASN A 8 -15.77 1.98 -0.52
CA ASN A 8 -15.57 2.90 0.60
C ASN A 8 -15.33 4.36 0.17
N LEU A 9 -14.99 4.61 -1.10
CA LEU A 9 -14.60 5.94 -1.59
C LEU A 9 -15.76 6.74 -2.20
N ILE A 10 -16.86 6.08 -2.62
CA ILE A 10 -17.97 6.71 -3.35
C ILE A 10 -18.86 7.58 -2.42
N LYS A 11 -18.62 7.58 -1.10
CA LYS A 11 -19.42 8.37 -0.15
C LYS A 11 -19.17 9.89 -0.21
N ASN A 12 -18.07 10.36 -0.82
CA ASN A 12 -17.76 11.80 -0.90
C ASN A 12 -17.82 12.33 -2.34
N ASN A 13 -19.03 12.69 -2.75
CA ASN A 13 -19.40 13.12 -4.10
C ASN A 13 -19.30 14.66 -4.23
N LEU A 14 -18.08 15.22 -4.34
CA LEU A 14 -17.89 16.69 -4.37
C LEU A 14 -16.98 17.24 -5.47
N LEU A 15 -16.72 16.52 -6.57
CA LEU A 15 -16.00 17.08 -7.73
C LEU A 15 -16.64 16.66 -9.07
N LYS A 16 -17.95 16.87 -9.20
CA LYS A 16 -18.66 16.89 -10.49
C LYS A 16 -18.92 18.34 -10.92
N THR A 17 -17.91 19.09 -11.34
CA THR A 17 -18.13 20.29 -12.18
C THR A 17 -16.85 20.67 -12.91
N VAL A 18 -17.00 21.08 -14.17
CA VAL A 18 -16.10 21.90 -15.01
C VAL A 18 -15.46 21.17 -16.22
N LEU A 19 -16.20 21.24 -17.33
CA LEU A 19 -15.81 21.62 -18.71
C LEU A 19 -14.68 20.86 -19.43
N VAL A 20 -15.04 20.17 -20.53
CA VAL A 20 -14.38 20.08 -21.87
C VAL A 20 -15.24 19.14 -22.73
N SER A 21 -16.19 19.67 -23.51
CA SER A 21 -16.21 19.83 -24.98
C SER A 21 -15.80 18.61 -25.83
N ASN A 22 -16.81 18.04 -26.49
CA ASN A 22 -16.83 17.29 -27.76
C ASN A 22 -15.50 16.77 -28.33
N ALA A 23 -15.11 15.58 -27.89
CA ALA A 23 -14.38 14.63 -28.72
C ALA A 23 -14.97 13.25 -28.43
N SER A 24 -15.36 12.53 -29.48
CA SER A 24 -15.85 11.16 -29.42
C SER A 24 -14.75 10.22 -28.94
N ILE A 25 -14.49 10.21 -27.64
CA ILE A 25 -13.75 9.13 -27.00
C ILE A 25 -14.76 8.00 -26.92
N THR A 26 -14.65 7.07 -27.86
CA THR A 26 -15.23 5.73 -27.77
C THR A 26 -14.86 5.20 -26.38
N THR A 27 -15.78 5.38 -25.45
CA THR A 27 -15.70 4.79 -24.12
C THR A 27 -15.83 3.30 -24.40
N GLN A 28 -14.70 2.62 -24.52
CA GLN A 28 -14.67 1.17 -24.46
C GLN A 28 -15.34 0.84 -23.13
N GLN A 29 -16.60 0.40 -23.21
CA GLN A 29 -17.30 -0.16 -22.08
C GLN A 29 -16.52 -1.42 -21.71
N GLN A 30 -15.52 -1.25 -20.85
CA GLN A 30 -14.90 -2.35 -20.14
C GLN A 30 -16.04 -3.11 -19.50
N THR A 31 -16.21 -4.36 -19.92
CA THR A 31 -17.16 -5.30 -19.35
C THR A 31 -17.09 -5.16 -17.84
N GLN A 32 -18.19 -4.73 -17.21
CA GLN A 32 -18.28 -4.61 -15.75
C GLN A 32 -18.08 -6.01 -15.19
N GLN A 33 -16.83 -6.32 -14.83
CA GLN A 33 -16.49 -7.57 -14.16
C GLN A 33 -17.22 -7.56 -12.82
N THR A 34 -17.89 -8.65 -12.50
CA THR A 34 -18.60 -8.92 -11.23
C THR A 34 -17.67 -9.02 -10.01
N ARG A 35 -16.47 -8.43 -10.09
CA ARG A 35 -15.46 -8.40 -9.03
C ARG A 35 -15.37 -6.99 -8.45
N PRO A 36 -15.10 -6.85 -7.15
CA PRO A 36 -14.94 -5.52 -6.55
C PRO A 36 -13.74 -4.80 -7.19
N ASN A 37 -13.95 -3.55 -7.58
CA ASN A 37 -12.86 -2.71 -8.12
C ASN A 37 -11.85 -2.41 -7.00
N VAL A 38 -10.59 -2.76 -7.24
CA VAL A 38 -9.46 -2.45 -6.36
C VAL A 38 -8.76 -1.20 -6.90
N VAL A 39 -8.58 -0.19 -6.06
CA VAL A 39 -7.96 1.09 -6.46
C VAL A 39 -6.77 1.42 -5.57
N LEU A 40 -5.75 2.03 -6.20
CA LEU A 40 -4.61 2.62 -5.51
C LEU A 40 -4.96 4.06 -5.12
N ILE A 41 -4.96 4.36 -3.83
CA ILE A 41 -5.20 5.72 -3.34
C ILE A 41 -3.93 6.56 -3.47
N ASP A 42 -2.86 6.08 -2.85
CA ASP A 42 -1.60 6.81 -2.80
C ASP A 42 -0.41 5.87 -2.59
N ALA A 43 0.77 6.33 -3.01
CA ALA A 43 2.04 5.63 -2.90
C ALA A 43 3.15 6.58 -2.44
N VAL A 44 3.90 6.13 -1.46
CA VAL A 44 5.11 6.81 -0.97
C VAL A 44 6.30 5.87 -1.03
N ARG A 45 7.49 6.45 -1.07
CA ARG A 45 8.76 5.73 -0.99
C ARG A 45 9.80 6.56 -0.27
N THR A 46 10.79 5.89 0.29
CA THR A 46 12.04 6.53 0.71
C THR A 46 12.89 6.89 -0.53
N PRO A 47 13.82 7.85 -0.42
CA PRO A 47 14.77 8.12 -1.49
C PRO A 47 15.70 6.91 -1.70
N PHE A 48 16.00 6.58 -2.96
CA PHE A 48 16.99 5.56 -3.27
C PHE A 48 18.39 6.17 -3.14
N VAL A 49 19.20 5.61 -2.26
CA VAL A 49 20.58 6.01 -2.03
C VAL A 49 21.51 4.84 -2.29
N VAL A 50 22.78 5.12 -2.56
CA VAL A 50 23.79 4.08 -2.71
C VAL A 50 23.97 3.35 -1.38
N SER A 51 24.04 2.02 -1.42
CA SER A 51 24.26 1.19 -0.23
C SER A 51 25.50 1.66 0.54
N ASN A 52 25.46 1.57 1.88
CA ASN A 52 26.56 1.97 2.76
C ASN A 52 26.88 3.49 2.78
N THR A 53 25.94 4.34 2.34
CA THR A 53 26.07 5.80 2.45
C THR A 53 25.18 6.36 3.57
N VAL A 54 24.09 7.07 3.24
CA VAL A 54 23.24 7.81 4.17
C VAL A 54 22.45 6.90 5.12
N PHE A 55 22.06 5.70 4.66
CA PHE A 55 21.28 4.75 5.47
C PHE A 55 22.12 3.66 6.13
N ARG A 56 23.43 3.85 6.27
CA ARG A 56 24.34 2.83 6.81
C ARG A 56 24.00 2.39 8.23
N GLU A 57 23.55 3.31 9.06
CA GLU A 57 23.25 3.06 10.48
C GLU A 57 21.79 2.60 10.71
N LEU A 58 20.96 2.60 9.65
CA LEU A 58 19.55 2.26 9.75
C LEU A 58 19.33 0.79 9.41
N LEU A 59 18.43 0.15 10.16
CA LEU A 59 17.95 -1.17 9.82
C LEU A 59 16.86 -1.08 8.75
N ALA A 60 16.62 -2.19 8.05
CA ALA A 60 15.55 -2.22 7.07
C ALA A 60 14.16 -1.98 7.67
N VAL A 61 13.95 -2.35 8.95
CA VAL A 61 12.74 -2.02 9.73
C VAL A 61 12.56 -0.51 9.82
N ASP A 62 13.63 0.25 10.07
CA ASP A 62 13.55 1.71 10.21
C ASP A 62 13.13 2.38 8.91
N LEU A 63 13.71 1.93 7.79
CA LEU A 63 13.36 2.43 6.47
C LEU A 63 11.88 2.13 6.13
N GLN A 64 11.42 0.93 6.45
CA GLN A 64 10.01 0.58 6.26
C GLN A 64 9.08 1.38 7.18
N ARG A 65 9.44 1.57 8.45
CA ARG A 65 8.72 2.41 9.40
C ARG A 65 8.55 3.83 8.87
N HIS A 66 9.63 4.43 8.36
CA HIS A 66 9.58 5.76 7.76
C HIS A 66 8.63 5.82 6.56
N ALA A 67 8.66 4.80 5.69
CA ALA A 67 7.75 4.73 4.55
C ALA A 67 6.29 4.57 4.98
N LEU A 68 6.00 3.71 5.96
CA LEU A 68 4.65 3.50 6.47
C LEU A 68 4.11 4.76 7.17
N ARG A 69 4.95 5.42 7.98
CA ARG A 69 4.55 6.65 8.67
C ARG A 69 4.25 7.78 7.69
N ALA A 70 5.14 8.01 6.72
CA ALA A 70 4.94 9.02 5.69
C ALA A 70 3.67 8.77 4.84
N LEU A 71 3.29 7.49 4.68
CA LEU A 71 2.06 7.14 3.97
C LEU A 71 0.83 7.54 4.76
N VAL A 72 0.78 7.20 6.05
CA VAL A 72 -0.34 7.57 6.93
C VAL A 72 -0.43 9.08 7.09
N ASP A 73 0.70 9.77 7.28
CA ASP A 73 0.73 11.23 7.42
C ASP A 73 0.24 11.93 6.14
N ARG A 74 0.45 11.34 4.96
CA ARG A 74 0.00 11.90 3.67
C ARG A 74 -1.46 11.58 3.36
N THR A 75 -1.91 10.36 3.63
CA THR A 75 -3.27 9.92 3.29
C THR A 75 -4.30 10.28 4.36
N ASN A 76 -3.85 10.55 5.60
CA ASN A 76 -4.68 10.85 6.77
C ASN A 76 -5.81 9.82 6.98
N VAL A 77 -5.52 8.55 6.67
CA VAL A 77 -6.46 7.43 6.80
C VAL A 77 -6.52 6.99 8.27
N PRO A 78 -7.72 6.80 8.85
CA PRO A 78 -7.83 6.27 10.20
C PRO A 78 -7.33 4.83 10.26
N PHE A 79 -6.66 4.45 11.35
CA PHE A 79 -6.09 3.11 11.49
C PHE A 79 -7.14 1.99 11.45
N GLU A 80 -8.39 2.28 11.80
CA GLU A 80 -9.52 1.35 11.79
C GLU A 80 -9.88 0.86 10.38
N ASP A 81 -9.60 1.67 9.36
CA ASP A 81 -9.89 1.35 7.96
C ASP A 81 -8.81 0.46 7.32
N ILE A 82 -7.69 0.23 8.03
CA ILE A 82 -6.54 -0.53 7.53
C ILE A 82 -6.70 -2.00 7.96
N GLY A 83 -7.12 -2.83 7.01
CA GLY A 83 -7.38 -4.26 7.29
C GLY A 83 -6.12 -5.12 7.38
N HIS A 84 -5.12 -4.89 6.52
CA HIS A 84 -3.95 -5.77 6.43
C HIS A 84 -2.73 -5.06 5.83
N ILE A 85 -1.53 -5.39 6.32
CA ILE A 85 -0.27 -4.81 5.84
C ILE A 85 0.66 -5.91 5.31
N ILE A 86 1.10 -5.78 4.05
CA ILE A 86 2.10 -6.67 3.46
C ILE A 86 3.33 -5.87 3.04
N CYS A 87 4.50 -6.31 3.49
CA CYS A 87 5.78 -5.75 3.05
C CYS A 87 6.60 -6.78 2.27
N GLY A 88 7.21 -6.36 1.17
CA GLY A 88 8.15 -7.15 0.41
C GLY A 88 9.58 -6.92 0.90
N GLN A 89 10.33 -7.98 1.22
CA GLN A 89 11.72 -7.89 1.63
C GLN A 89 12.50 -9.14 1.21
N VAL A 90 13.67 -8.95 0.61
CA VAL A 90 14.51 -10.07 0.11
C VAL A 90 15.48 -10.55 1.17
N VAL A 91 16.31 -9.63 1.68
CA VAL A 91 17.30 -9.94 2.72
C VAL A 91 16.64 -9.74 4.07
N GLN A 92 16.45 -10.85 4.79
CA GLN A 92 15.84 -10.83 6.11
C GLN A 92 16.89 -10.70 7.21
N GLU A 93 16.52 -9.97 8.25
CA GLU A 93 17.28 -9.88 9.49
C GLU A 93 16.76 -10.95 10.46
N CYS A 94 17.65 -11.78 11.01
CA CYS A 94 17.25 -12.92 11.86
C CYS A 94 16.49 -12.49 13.12
N ARG A 95 16.73 -11.26 13.59
CA ARG A 95 16.05 -10.67 14.76
C ARG A 95 14.60 -10.29 14.46
N THR A 96 14.24 -10.11 13.19
CA THR A 96 12.93 -9.62 12.75
C THR A 96 12.40 -10.49 11.63
N SER A 97 11.90 -11.68 12.00
CA SER A 97 11.36 -12.65 11.04
C SER A 97 10.19 -12.07 10.24
N ASN A 98 9.32 -11.30 10.89
CA ASN A 98 8.23 -10.56 10.24
C ASN A 98 8.50 -9.05 10.27
N ILE A 99 9.33 -8.60 9.35
CA ILE A 99 9.74 -7.20 9.25
C ILE A 99 8.56 -6.23 9.07
N ALA A 100 7.49 -6.67 8.37
CA ALA A 100 6.26 -5.90 8.19
C ALA A 100 5.59 -5.59 9.52
N ARG A 101 5.57 -6.56 10.44
CA ARG A 101 4.95 -6.41 11.76
C ARG A 101 5.76 -5.47 12.64
N GLU A 102 7.07 -5.66 12.70
CA GLU A 102 7.98 -4.80 13.48
C GLU A 102 7.94 -3.35 12.99
N ALA A 103 7.94 -3.15 11.66
CA ALA A 103 7.83 -1.83 11.07
C ALA A 103 6.47 -1.16 11.35
N ALA A 104 5.38 -1.91 11.33
CA ALA A 104 4.04 -1.41 11.62
C ALA A 104 3.89 -0.97 13.08
N ILE A 105 4.32 -1.79 14.04
CA ILE A 105 4.27 -1.43 15.48
C ILE A 105 5.10 -0.17 15.72
N THR A 106 6.33 -0.13 15.19
CA THR A 106 7.23 1.00 15.40
C THR A 106 6.74 2.28 14.67
N ALA A 107 5.89 2.15 13.65
CA ALA A 107 5.25 3.29 12.97
C ALA A 107 4.01 3.82 13.70
N GLY A 108 3.52 3.11 14.73
CA GLY A 108 2.36 3.48 15.54
C GLY A 108 1.04 2.85 15.09
N PHE A 109 1.10 1.79 14.27
CA PHE A 109 -0.11 1.04 13.92
C PHE A 109 -0.59 0.18 15.09
N PRO A 110 -1.90 0.02 15.29
CA PRO A 110 -2.44 -0.80 16.36
C PRO A 110 -2.10 -2.29 16.19
N ASP A 111 -2.07 -3.00 17.32
CA ASP A 111 -1.74 -4.43 17.36
C ASP A 111 -2.81 -5.34 16.74
N SER A 112 -4.01 -4.80 16.53
CA SER A 112 -5.12 -5.51 15.89
C SER A 112 -4.87 -5.80 14.40
N ILE A 113 -3.98 -5.04 13.74
CA ILE A 113 -3.80 -5.14 12.29
C ILE A 113 -2.85 -6.30 11.95
N PRO A 114 -3.32 -7.32 11.22
CA PRO A 114 -2.48 -8.40 10.74
C PRO A 114 -1.44 -7.88 9.72
N CYS A 115 -0.20 -8.35 9.89
CA CYS A 115 0.92 -7.97 9.05
C CYS A 115 1.70 -9.21 8.63
N ASN A 116 2.13 -9.31 7.38
CA ASN A 116 3.04 -10.37 6.92
C ASN A 116 4.09 -9.87 5.93
N THR A 117 5.22 -10.57 5.92
CA THR A 117 6.33 -10.28 5.01
C THR A 117 6.34 -11.32 3.89
N VAL A 118 6.55 -10.87 2.65
CA VAL A 118 6.69 -11.74 1.49
C VAL A 118 8.06 -11.56 0.86
N THR A 119 8.63 -12.65 0.34
CA THR A 119 9.92 -12.65 -0.34
C THR A 119 9.81 -13.39 -1.67
N LEU A 120 10.17 -12.70 -2.74
CA LEU A 120 10.31 -13.24 -4.10
C LEU A 120 11.32 -12.38 -4.87
N ALA A 121 12.58 -12.41 -4.45
CA ALA A 121 13.69 -11.68 -5.08
C ALA A 121 13.31 -10.22 -5.45
N CYS A 122 13.73 -9.75 -6.63
CA CYS A 122 13.50 -8.37 -7.08
C CYS A 122 12.02 -7.98 -7.18
N ILE A 123 11.10 -8.95 -7.28
CA ILE A 123 9.66 -8.71 -7.44
C ILE A 123 8.88 -8.82 -6.14
N SER A 124 9.54 -8.90 -4.99
CA SER A 124 8.90 -9.03 -3.67
C SER A 124 7.84 -7.95 -3.40
N SER A 125 8.09 -6.71 -3.81
CA SER A 125 7.14 -5.58 -3.66
C SER A 125 5.95 -5.65 -4.62
N ALA A 126 6.16 -6.22 -5.82
CA ALA A 126 5.06 -6.47 -6.75
C ALA A 126 4.16 -7.60 -6.23
N ILE A 127 4.75 -8.64 -5.65
CA ILE A 127 4.01 -9.74 -5.02
C ILE A 127 3.21 -9.26 -3.81
N SER A 128 3.77 -8.38 -2.96
CA SER A 128 3.02 -7.85 -1.81
C SER A 128 1.77 -7.09 -2.26
N THR A 129 1.90 -6.33 -3.35
CA THR A 129 0.81 -5.60 -4.01
C THR A 129 -0.27 -6.55 -4.55
N GLN A 130 0.16 -7.57 -5.28
CA GLN A 130 -0.73 -8.56 -5.87
C GLN A 130 -1.50 -9.34 -4.79
N ASN A 131 -0.82 -9.71 -3.71
CA ASN A 131 -1.45 -10.41 -2.60
C ASN A 131 -2.54 -9.56 -1.93
N ILE A 132 -2.27 -8.28 -1.66
CA ILE A 132 -3.31 -7.37 -1.14
C ILE A 132 -4.46 -7.23 -2.13
N ALA A 133 -4.20 -7.03 -3.42
CA ALA A 133 -5.26 -6.92 -4.42
C ALA A 133 -6.13 -8.18 -4.49
N SER A 134 -5.50 -9.36 -4.39
CA SER A 134 -6.19 -10.66 -4.32
C SER A 134 -7.05 -10.76 -3.06
N MET A 135 -6.53 -10.37 -1.89
CA MET A 135 -7.29 -10.35 -0.64
C MET A 135 -8.52 -9.46 -0.72
N ILE A 136 -8.38 -8.23 -1.24
CA ILE A 136 -9.52 -7.31 -1.44
C ILE A 136 -10.53 -7.89 -2.43
N THR A 137 -10.06 -8.55 -3.49
CA THR A 137 -10.92 -9.20 -4.49
C THR A 137 -11.73 -10.33 -3.88
N ASN A 138 -11.14 -11.09 -2.95
CA ASN A 138 -11.77 -12.21 -2.26
C ASN A 138 -12.71 -11.77 -1.13
N GLY A 139 -12.78 -10.48 -0.81
CA GLY A 139 -13.65 -9.93 0.23
C GLY A 139 -13.09 -10.02 1.64
N TYR A 140 -11.77 -10.08 1.78
CA TYR A 140 -11.07 -9.77 3.04
C TYR A 140 -11.34 -8.31 3.47
#